data_AF-A0A1I1ZY78-F1
#
_entry.id   AF-A0A1I1ZY78-F1
#
_cell.length_a   1.000
_cell.length_b   1.000
_cell.length_c   1.000
_cell.angle_alpha   90.00
_cell.angle_beta   90.00
_cell.angle_gamma   90.00
#
_symmetry.space_group_name_H-M   'P 1'
#
loop_
_entity.id
_entity.type
_entity.pdbx_description
1 polymer ?
#
loop_
_entity_poly.entity_id
_entity_poly.type
_entity_poly.pdbx_seq_one_letter_code
_entity_poly.pdbx_strand_id
1 'polypeptide(L)'
;MKKTKVICTIGPSSEKEDTLRKLLLAGMNVARINCSHGSHEEHRSKIETFRKVRDELGMPAAVLLDTKGPEIRLGTFKGGKAFIKEGQSFILTTKAVDGDENISHVKYERLPQEIVVGDSVLIDDGKITLKVLEVKDRDIICQVINGGMVSNNKGVNLPDVSLSMDYISEADRADLLFGIEMDVDYVAASFVRNRDDVITLRKLLVENGGERIKIISKIESTEGLENFEEILKESDGIMIARGDMGVEVPFQRLPGIQKNIIRRCLQSGKLAITATQMLESMIENPSPTRAEITDVANAVFDGTSAIMLSGETAAGSYPVEAVAAMNKIAMQAEDDMPKNLNATQNYREMNSEDVTNAVGHSACTLAGDIKAGAIMAITKTGYTARRMSKFRPNTPIVGLTAYEKTFHQLALEWGVIPSIIDRHDDLEEIISKGISRLLETDVIEAGDKVVISCGMPLDVPGNTNIIRVETARI
;
A
#
# COMPACT_ATOMS: atom_id res chain seq x y z
N MET A 1 -5.80 -21.80 -1.29
CA MET A 1 -5.01 -20.91 -2.18
C MET A 1 -4.96 -19.55 -1.54
N LYS A 2 -3.77 -18.92 -1.48
CA LYS A 2 -3.59 -17.62 -0.81
C LYS A 2 -4.36 -16.49 -1.51
N LYS A 3 -5.07 -15.66 -0.76
CA LYS A 3 -5.83 -14.51 -1.29
C LYS A 3 -5.16 -13.16 -1.01
N THR A 4 -4.66 -12.96 0.20
CA THR A 4 -3.98 -11.75 0.67
C THR A 4 -2.60 -11.66 0.03
N LYS A 5 -2.28 -10.49 -0.50
CA LYS A 5 -1.04 -10.28 -1.27
C LYS A 5 0.09 -9.83 -0.35
N VAL A 6 1.33 -10.12 -0.75
CA VAL A 6 2.52 -9.75 0.02
C VAL A 6 3.37 -8.76 -0.78
N ILE A 7 3.62 -7.60 -0.18
CA ILE A 7 4.51 -6.57 -0.70
C ILE A 7 5.84 -6.69 0.03
N CYS A 8 6.96 -6.71 -0.68
CA CYS A 8 8.29 -6.78 -0.10
C CYS A 8 9.12 -5.59 -0.53
N THR A 9 9.73 -4.89 0.44
CA THR A 9 10.67 -3.82 0.14
C THR A 9 12.00 -4.42 -0.32
N ILE A 10 12.50 -3.98 -1.48
CA ILE A 10 13.76 -4.45 -2.04
C ILE A 10 14.91 -3.56 -1.56
N GLY A 11 15.97 -4.19 -1.06
CA GLY A 11 17.14 -3.53 -0.53
C GLY A 11 18.38 -4.42 -0.54
N PRO A 12 19.45 -4.03 0.18
CA PRO A 12 20.73 -4.73 0.18
C PRO A 12 20.66 -6.25 0.46
N SER A 13 19.70 -6.70 1.27
CA SER A 13 19.56 -8.14 1.57
C SER A 13 18.75 -8.92 0.52
N SER A 14 18.09 -8.23 -0.41
CA SER A 14 17.15 -8.82 -1.37
C SER A 14 17.35 -8.45 -2.84
N GLU A 15 18.28 -7.56 -3.19
CA GLU A 15 18.46 -7.07 -4.56
C GLU A 15 19.13 -8.05 -5.54
N LYS A 16 19.73 -9.14 -5.03
CA LYS A 16 20.39 -10.15 -5.86
C LYS A 16 19.37 -11.09 -6.53
N GLU A 17 19.68 -11.50 -7.76
CA GLU A 17 18.84 -12.38 -8.59
C GLU A 17 18.35 -13.64 -7.85
N ASP A 18 19.26 -14.37 -7.21
CA ASP A 18 18.94 -15.60 -6.46
C ASP A 18 17.98 -15.35 -5.30
N THR A 19 18.12 -14.21 -4.61
CA THR A 19 17.22 -13.85 -3.51
C THR A 19 15.86 -13.42 -4.04
N LEU A 20 15.80 -12.59 -5.09
CA LEU A 20 14.54 -12.21 -5.73
C LEU A 20 13.75 -13.44 -6.21
N ARG A 21 14.44 -14.43 -6.79
CA ARG A 21 13.83 -15.70 -7.19
C ARG A 21 13.20 -16.42 -6.01
N LYS A 22 13.93 -16.51 -4.89
CA LYS A 22 13.43 -17.10 -3.65
C LYS A 22 12.26 -16.32 -3.06
N LEU A 23 12.28 -14.99 -3.10
CA LEU A 23 11.18 -14.14 -2.60
C LEU A 23 9.90 -14.34 -3.42
N LEU A 24 10.01 -14.36 -4.76
CA LEU A 24 8.88 -14.63 -5.66
C LEU A 24 8.27 -16.02 -5.38
N LEU A 25 9.10 -17.05 -5.30
CA LEU A 25 8.66 -18.42 -4.99
C LEU A 25 8.11 -18.57 -3.56
N ALA A 26 8.61 -17.78 -2.60
CA ALA A 26 8.09 -17.74 -1.24
C ALA A 26 6.72 -17.05 -1.13
N GLY A 27 6.30 -16.30 -2.15
CA GLY A 27 4.97 -15.70 -2.26
C GLY A 27 4.92 -14.19 -2.36
N MET A 28 6.03 -13.50 -2.67
CA MET A 28 6.04 -12.08 -2.97
C MET A 28 5.16 -11.78 -4.21
N ASN A 29 4.32 -10.75 -4.10
CA ASN A 29 3.45 -10.29 -5.19
C ASN A 29 3.86 -8.92 -5.74
N VAL A 30 4.47 -8.07 -4.92
CA VAL A 30 4.89 -6.73 -5.31
C VAL A 30 6.28 -6.42 -4.73
N ALA A 31 7.18 -5.91 -5.58
CA ALA A 31 8.45 -5.32 -5.18
C ALA A 31 8.25 -3.83 -4.89
N ARG A 32 8.45 -3.42 -3.63
CA ARG A 32 8.46 -2.02 -3.21
C ARG A 32 9.86 -1.43 -3.33
N ILE A 33 9.96 -0.30 -4.01
CA ILE A 33 11.16 0.52 -4.16
C ILE A 33 10.97 1.78 -3.33
N ASN A 34 11.72 1.91 -2.23
CA ASN A 34 11.58 3.04 -1.31
C ASN A 34 12.56 4.16 -1.68
N CYS A 35 12.05 5.27 -2.23
CA CYS A 35 12.85 6.42 -2.66
C CYS A 35 13.34 7.31 -1.51
N SER A 36 12.98 6.99 -0.26
CA SER A 36 13.60 7.64 0.91
C SER A 36 15.10 7.32 1.04
N HIS A 37 15.58 6.27 0.34
CA HIS A 37 16.96 5.80 0.38
C HIS A 37 17.42 5.32 -0.99
N GLY A 38 18.70 5.54 -1.31
CA GLY A 38 19.30 5.09 -2.56
C GLY A 38 19.11 6.09 -3.70
N SER A 39 19.87 5.87 -4.76
CA SER A 39 19.82 6.67 -5.98
C SER A 39 18.88 6.07 -7.03
N HIS A 40 18.46 6.87 -8.01
CA HIS A 40 17.70 6.37 -9.16
C HIS A 40 18.45 5.29 -9.96
N GLU A 41 19.79 5.35 -10.00
CA GLU A 41 20.63 4.33 -10.62
C GLU A 41 20.51 2.97 -9.89
N GLU A 42 20.62 2.98 -8.57
CA GLU A 42 20.40 1.78 -7.75
C GLU A 42 18.98 1.23 -7.91
N HIS A 43 17.97 2.11 -7.91
CA HIS A 43 16.58 1.71 -8.08
C HIS A 43 16.32 1.10 -9.46
N ARG A 44 16.92 1.64 -10.52
CA ARG A 44 16.84 1.08 -11.88
C ARG A 44 17.35 -0.35 -11.91
N SER A 45 18.55 -0.57 -11.38
CA SER A 45 19.16 -1.91 -11.29
C SER A 45 18.27 -2.91 -10.54
N LYS A 46 17.68 -2.49 -9.41
CA LYS A 46 16.73 -3.31 -8.63
C LYS A 46 15.49 -3.69 -9.45
N ILE A 47 14.88 -2.72 -10.13
CA ILE A 47 13.67 -2.93 -10.93
C ILE A 47 13.95 -3.85 -12.12
N GLU A 48 15.04 -3.62 -12.85
CA GLU A 48 15.41 -4.44 -14.02
C GLU A 48 15.72 -5.88 -13.61
N THR A 49 16.48 -6.08 -12.53
CA THR A 49 16.78 -7.43 -12.01
C THR A 49 15.50 -8.14 -11.55
N PHE A 50 14.60 -7.43 -10.86
CA PHE A 50 13.30 -7.98 -10.45
C PHE A 50 12.46 -8.43 -11.65
N ARG A 51 12.33 -7.57 -12.69
CA ARG A 51 11.57 -7.91 -13.89
C ARG A 51 12.17 -9.10 -14.62
N LYS A 52 13.50 -9.14 -14.80
CA LYS A 52 14.19 -10.28 -15.39
C LYS A 52 13.80 -11.60 -14.69
N VAL A 53 13.91 -11.66 -13.37
CA VAL A 53 13.60 -12.88 -12.60
C VAL A 53 12.11 -13.22 -12.68
N ARG A 54 11.24 -12.21 -12.55
CA ARG A 54 9.78 -12.36 -12.66
C ARG A 54 9.39 -12.98 -14.01
N ASP A 55 9.96 -12.48 -15.09
CA ASP A 55 9.62 -12.88 -16.45
C ASP A 55 10.16 -14.29 -16.76
N GLU A 56 11.38 -14.62 -16.29
CA GLU A 56 11.92 -15.98 -16.36
C GLU A 56 11.07 -17.01 -15.59
N LEU A 57 10.43 -16.60 -14.50
CA LEU A 57 9.50 -17.45 -13.73
C LEU A 57 8.08 -17.45 -14.32
N GLY A 58 7.75 -16.57 -15.27
CA GLY A 58 6.40 -16.40 -15.79
C GLY A 58 5.37 -15.97 -14.75
N MET A 59 5.80 -15.28 -13.67
CA MET A 59 4.94 -14.94 -12.53
C MET A 59 4.34 -13.53 -12.65
N PRO A 60 3.07 -13.33 -12.27
CA PRO A 60 2.52 -12.00 -12.13
C PRO A 60 3.06 -11.34 -10.85
N ALA A 61 3.96 -10.38 -11.00
CA ALA A 61 4.41 -9.53 -9.90
C ALA A 61 4.59 -8.07 -10.33
N ALA A 62 4.21 -7.15 -9.45
CA ALA A 62 4.20 -5.71 -9.72
C ALA A 62 5.38 -4.96 -9.10
N VAL A 63 5.64 -3.75 -9.57
CA VAL A 63 6.57 -2.78 -8.98
C VAL A 63 5.78 -1.63 -8.37
N LEU A 64 6.07 -1.31 -7.11
CA LEU A 64 5.51 -0.18 -6.38
C LEU A 64 6.64 0.79 -6.02
N LEU A 65 6.59 2.01 -6.54
CA LEU A 65 7.49 3.09 -6.16
C LEU A 65 6.91 3.82 -4.93
N ASP A 66 7.65 3.92 -3.84
CA ASP A 66 7.22 4.63 -2.63
C ASP A 66 7.98 5.95 -2.51
N THR A 67 7.23 7.04 -2.60
CA THR A 67 7.75 8.42 -2.52
C THR A 67 8.14 8.76 -1.09
N LYS A 68 9.04 9.72 -0.93
CA LYS A 68 9.46 10.18 0.39
C LYS A 68 8.39 11.05 1.04
N GLY A 69 7.76 11.91 0.25
CA GLY A 69 6.71 12.82 0.68
C GLY A 69 7.23 14.04 1.45
N PRO A 70 6.31 14.97 1.76
CA PRO A 70 6.63 16.17 2.52
C PRO A 70 6.92 15.80 3.99
N GLU A 71 8.12 16.14 4.46
CA GLU A 71 8.56 15.90 5.84
C GLU A 71 9.29 17.13 6.40
N ILE A 72 9.10 17.40 7.69
CA ILE A 72 9.89 18.39 8.40
C ILE A 72 11.07 17.68 9.05
N ARG A 73 12.26 18.28 8.95
CA ARG A 73 13.47 17.76 9.59
C ARG A 73 14.21 18.82 10.36
N LEU A 74 14.92 18.37 11.38
CA LEU A 74 15.94 19.17 12.06
C LEU A 74 17.18 19.36 11.17
N GLY A 75 18.01 20.32 11.55
CA GLY A 75 19.34 20.55 11.01
C GLY A 75 20.38 19.57 11.59
N THR A 76 21.62 20.03 11.61
CA THR A 76 22.77 19.35 12.21
C THR A 76 22.91 19.73 13.68
N PHE A 77 23.53 18.83 14.45
CA PHE A 77 23.92 19.06 15.84
C PHE A 77 25.45 19.09 15.94
N LYS A 78 25.97 19.89 16.88
CA LYS A 78 27.40 19.89 17.25
C LYS A 78 27.79 18.47 17.67
N GLY A 79 28.82 17.89 17.03
CA GLY A 79 29.22 16.51 17.28
C GLY A 79 28.25 15.44 16.75
N GLY A 80 27.26 15.83 15.93
CA GLY A 80 26.31 14.94 15.24
C GLY A 80 25.10 14.50 16.07
N LYS A 81 25.09 14.79 17.38
CA LYS A 81 24.00 14.44 18.31
C LYS A 81 24.03 15.28 19.57
N ALA A 82 22.89 15.40 20.24
CA ALA A 82 22.75 16.05 21.54
C ALA A 82 21.79 15.26 22.44
N PHE A 83 21.98 15.37 23.76
CA PHE A 83 21.05 14.80 24.74
C PHE A 83 20.16 15.91 25.29
N ILE A 84 18.86 15.79 25.08
CA ILE A 84 17.84 16.75 25.51
C ILE A 84 17.24 16.22 26.81
N LYS A 85 17.33 16.98 27.90
CA LYS A 85 16.87 16.55 29.22
C LYS A 85 15.38 16.83 29.42
N GLU A 86 14.66 15.90 30.02
CA GLU A 86 13.26 16.10 30.42
C GLU A 86 13.10 17.32 31.36
N GLY A 87 12.03 18.09 31.14
CA GLY A 87 11.65 19.27 31.92
C GLY A 87 12.42 20.55 31.57
N GLN A 88 13.49 20.49 30.78
CA GLN A 88 14.25 21.68 30.38
C GLN A 88 13.51 22.49 29.29
N SER A 89 13.95 23.73 29.07
CA SER A 89 13.53 24.51 27.90
C SER A 89 14.39 24.15 26.70
N PHE A 90 13.77 24.01 25.54
CA PHE A 90 14.44 23.72 24.28
C PHE A 90 13.87 24.60 23.17
N ILE A 91 14.74 25.17 22.34
CA ILE A 91 14.36 26.12 21.29
C ILE A 91 14.44 25.43 19.93
N LEU A 92 13.33 25.43 19.19
CA LEU A 92 13.35 25.16 17.75
C LEU A 92 13.40 26.49 17.02
N THR A 93 14.38 26.68 16.14
CA THR A 93 14.55 27.95 15.41
C THR A 93 14.67 27.71 13.92
N THR A 94 14.18 28.65 13.10
CA THR A 94 14.47 28.63 11.66
C THR A 94 15.80 29.30 11.32
N LYS A 95 16.49 29.87 12.31
CA LYS A 95 17.86 30.39 12.11
C LYS A 95 18.81 29.22 11.83
N ALA A 96 19.65 29.36 10.81
CA ALA A 96 20.69 28.39 10.50
C ALA A 96 21.74 28.34 11.63
N VAL A 97 21.62 27.32 12.49
CA VAL A 97 22.54 27.07 13.61
C VAL A 97 22.81 25.57 13.72
N ASP A 98 24.03 25.20 14.12
CA ASP A 98 24.30 23.85 14.58
C ASP A 98 23.66 23.68 15.97
N GLY A 99 22.72 22.74 16.05
CA GLY A 99 21.98 22.45 17.27
C GLY A 99 22.88 21.90 18.38
N ASP A 100 22.40 22.05 19.61
CA ASP A 100 23.00 21.51 20.82
C ASP A 100 21.91 21.09 21.81
N GLU A 101 22.22 20.94 23.09
CA GLU A 101 21.26 20.54 24.12
C GLU A 101 20.16 21.58 24.40
N ASN A 102 20.30 22.82 23.93
CA ASN A 102 19.36 23.93 24.20
C ASN A 102 18.61 24.42 22.95
N ILE A 103 19.19 24.29 21.76
CA ILE A 103 18.60 24.81 20.52
C ILE A 103 18.80 23.86 19.34
N SER A 104 17.88 23.82 18.39
CA SER A 104 18.07 23.15 17.11
C SER A 104 17.40 23.90 15.96
N HIS A 105 18.04 23.86 14.80
CA HIS A 105 17.48 24.38 13.56
C HIS A 105 16.38 23.45 13.05
N VAL A 106 15.24 24.00 12.66
CA VAL A 106 14.16 23.31 11.93
C VAL A 106 14.10 23.83 10.50
N LYS A 107 14.18 22.92 9.52
CA LYS A 107 14.32 23.29 8.10
C LYS A 107 13.07 23.91 7.48
N TYR A 108 11.91 23.76 8.12
CA TYR A 108 10.67 24.36 7.63
C TYR A 108 10.56 25.81 8.11
N GLU A 109 10.98 26.75 7.24
CA GLU A 109 11.07 28.19 7.54
C GLU A 109 9.75 28.82 7.99
N ARG A 110 8.61 28.24 7.56
CA ARG A 110 7.27 28.72 7.89
C ARG A 110 6.72 28.18 9.22
N LEU A 111 7.46 27.31 9.91
CA LEU A 111 6.96 26.68 11.13
C LEU A 111 6.55 27.68 12.22
N PRO A 112 7.33 28.74 12.54
CA PRO A 112 6.95 29.70 13.58
C PRO A 112 5.65 30.46 13.27
N GLN A 113 5.20 30.51 12.01
CA GLN A 113 3.95 31.17 11.63
C GLN A 113 2.74 30.23 11.67
N GLU A 114 2.97 28.92 11.72
CA GLU A 114 1.93 27.89 11.58
C GLU A 114 1.72 27.09 12.88
N ILE A 115 2.62 27.25 13.87
CA ILE A 115 2.52 26.62 15.18
C ILE A 115 2.01 27.59 16.25
N VAL A 116 1.23 27.10 17.20
CA VAL A 116 0.65 27.90 18.30
C VAL A 116 1.06 27.39 19.68
N VAL A 117 0.89 28.26 20.69
CA VAL A 117 1.15 27.90 22.09
C VAL A 117 0.25 26.75 22.49
N GLY A 118 0.85 25.72 23.08
CA GLY A 118 0.14 24.51 23.45
C GLY A 118 0.21 23.39 22.41
N ASP A 119 0.80 23.60 21.23
CA ASP A 119 1.01 22.48 20.28
C ASP A 119 2.08 21.52 20.78
N SER A 120 1.97 20.26 20.36
CA SER A 120 2.96 19.22 20.65
C SER A 120 3.91 19.09 19.46
N VAL A 121 5.22 19.03 19.73
CA VAL A 121 6.23 18.76 18.71
C VAL A 121 6.92 17.45 19.04
N LEU A 122 6.88 16.52 18.10
CA LEU A 122 7.45 15.19 18.22
C LEU A 122 8.71 15.10 17.37
N ILE A 123 9.78 14.55 17.93
CA ILE A 123 11.09 14.44 17.25
C ILE A 123 11.56 12.98 17.30
N ASP A 124 12.14 12.51 16.20
CA ASP A 124 12.64 11.13 16.03
C ASP A 124 11.55 10.09 16.31
N ASP A 125 10.46 10.15 15.54
CA ASP A 125 9.31 9.25 15.61
C ASP A 125 8.64 9.26 17.00
N GLY A 126 8.54 10.45 17.60
CA GLY A 126 7.90 10.66 18.90
C GLY A 126 8.76 10.30 20.11
N LYS A 127 10.01 9.86 19.94
CA LYS A 127 10.90 9.55 21.08
C LYS A 127 11.16 10.76 21.95
N ILE A 128 11.27 11.96 21.36
CA ILE A 128 11.36 13.21 22.10
C ILE A 128 10.05 13.96 21.87
N THR A 129 9.44 14.42 22.96
CA THR A 129 8.19 15.18 22.93
C THR A 129 8.42 16.53 23.55
N LEU A 130 8.03 17.58 22.83
CA LEU A 130 8.09 18.97 23.26
C LEU A 130 6.69 19.55 23.31
N LYS A 131 6.48 20.51 24.21
CA LYS A 131 5.26 21.32 24.30
C LYS A 131 5.59 22.78 24.04
N VAL A 132 4.94 23.41 23.06
CA VAL A 132 5.19 24.82 22.74
C VAL A 132 4.69 25.70 23.88
N LEU A 133 5.58 26.51 24.44
CA LEU A 133 5.28 27.49 25.48
C LEU A 133 5.11 28.91 24.90
N GLU A 134 5.92 29.25 23.90
CA GLU A 134 5.95 30.59 23.32
C GLU A 134 6.53 30.55 21.91
N VAL A 135 6.05 31.43 21.03
CA VAL A 135 6.62 31.64 19.69
C VAL A 135 7.04 33.11 19.59
N LYS A 136 8.32 33.35 19.28
CA LYS A 136 8.94 34.68 19.14
C LYS A 136 9.72 34.77 17.84
N ASP A 137 9.19 35.52 16.87
CA ASP A 137 9.77 35.71 15.54
C ASP A 137 10.11 34.39 14.83
N ARG A 138 11.36 33.93 14.95
CA ARG A 138 11.89 32.70 14.34
C ARG A 138 12.09 31.56 15.34
N ASP A 139 11.90 31.83 16.63
CA ASP A 139 12.23 30.92 17.73
C ASP A 139 10.93 30.42 18.38
N ILE A 140 10.80 29.10 18.47
CA ILE A 140 9.71 28.38 19.13
C ILE A 140 10.29 27.82 20.42
N ILE A 141 9.87 28.38 21.55
CA ILE A 141 10.33 28.01 22.87
C ILE A 141 9.42 26.89 23.38
N CYS A 142 10.02 25.74 23.63
CA CYS A 142 9.31 24.56 24.09
C CYS A 142 9.76 24.12 25.48
N GLN A 143 8.88 23.40 26.16
CA GLN A 143 9.23 22.55 27.30
C GLN A 143 9.44 21.12 26.82
N VAL A 144 10.51 20.48 27.27
CA VAL A 144 10.74 19.05 27.00
C VAL A 144 9.87 18.22 27.92
N ILE A 145 8.92 17.47 27.35
CA ILE A 145 8.02 16.56 28.07
C ILE A 145 8.64 15.18 28.21
N ASN A 146 9.27 14.68 27.15
CA ASN A 146 10.07 13.46 27.19
C ASN A 146 11.42 13.74 26.53
N GLY A 147 12.50 13.56 27.27
CA GLY A 147 13.86 13.79 26.81
C GLY A 147 14.48 12.59 26.10
N GLY A 148 15.66 12.76 25.51
CA GLY A 148 16.34 11.69 24.81
C GLY A 148 17.54 12.17 23.99
N MET A 149 18.19 11.21 23.32
CA MET A 149 19.24 11.49 22.37
C MET A 149 18.63 11.85 21.01
N VAL A 150 19.02 12.99 20.44
CA VAL A 150 18.65 13.39 19.08
C VAL A 150 19.91 13.49 18.23
N SER A 151 19.82 13.14 16.94
CA SER A 151 20.92 13.27 15.99
C SER A 151 20.54 14.14 14.80
N ASN A 152 21.47 14.29 13.86
CA ASN A 152 21.27 15.10 12.65
C ASN A 152 20.04 14.68 11.84
N ASN A 153 19.35 15.65 11.26
CA ASN A 153 18.30 15.45 10.24
C ASN A 153 17.15 14.53 10.69
N LYS A 154 16.86 14.48 11.99
CA LYS A 154 15.72 13.74 12.52
C LYS A 154 14.40 14.39 12.12
N GLY A 155 13.39 13.55 11.88
CA GLY A 155 12.04 13.97 11.54
C GLY A 155 11.39 14.74 12.68
N VAL A 156 10.53 15.69 12.30
CA VAL A 156 9.69 16.48 13.19
C VAL A 156 8.25 16.26 12.79
N ASN A 157 7.44 15.83 13.73
CA ASN A 157 6.00 15.58 13.57
C ASN A 157 5.24 16.58 14.44
N LEU A 158 4.10 17.05 13.92
CA LEU A 158 3.28 18.09 14.54
C LEU A 158 1.83 17.63 14.54
N PRO A 159 1.45 16.78 15.51
CA PRO A 159 0.08 16.32 15.62
C PRO A 159 -0.87 17.50 15.73
N ASP A 160 -1.95 17.44 14.96
CA ASP A 160 -3.06 18.40 14.96
C ASP A 160 -2.71 19.78 14.36
N VAL A 161 -1.56 19.92 13.68
CA VAL A 161 -1.15 21.15 12.99
C VAL A 161 -1.26 20.98 11.48
N SER A 162 -2.10 21.80 10.83
CA SER A 162 -2.19 21.86 9.37
C SER A 162 -1.09 22.75 8.78
N LEU A 163 -0.16 22.14 8.05
CA LEU A 163 1.00 22.82 7.47
C LEU A 163 0.76 23.21 6.01
N SER A 164 1.16 24.42 5.62
CA SER A 164 1.03 24.91 4.24
C SER A 164 2.16 24.45 3.30
N MET A 165 2.68 23.25 3.52
CA MET A 165 3.73 22.65 2.68
C MET A 165 3.19 22.21 1.33
N ASP A 166 3.94 22.49 0.27
CA ASP A 166 3.72 21.89 -1.03
C ASP A 166 3.80 20.37 -0.91
N TYR A 167 2.81 19.68 -1.48
CA TYR A 167 2.71 18.22 -1.35
C TYR A 167 3.83 17.48 -2.09
N ILE A 168 4.18 17.96 -3.29
CA ILE A 168 5.20 17.31 -4.13
C ILE A 168 6.47 18.17 -4.07
N SER A 169 7.48 17.67 -3.37
CA SER A 169 8.80 18.30 -3.35
C SER A 169 9.52 18.12 -4.71
N GLU A 170 10.62 18.86 -4.92
CA GLU A 170 11.47 18.66 -6.11
C GLU A 170 12.03 17.23 -6.18
N ALA A 171 12.35 16.64 -5.02
CA ALA A 171 12.81 15.26 -4.92
C ALA A 171 11.70 14.27 -5.29
N ASP A 172 10.49 14.42 -4.73
CA ASP A 172 9.34 13.56 -5.08
C ASP A 172 8.99 13.71 -6.57
N ARG A 173 9.08 14.92 -7.12
CA ARG A 173 8.87 15.13 -8.56
C ARG A 173 9.87 14.34 -9.39
N ALA A 174 11.15 14.34 -9.00
CA ALA A 174 12.18 13.57 -9.68
C ALA A 174 11.92 12.05 -9.56
N ASP A 175 11.55 11.57 -8.38
CA ASP A 175 11.20 10.16 -8.12
C ASP A 175 10.00 9.72 -8.97
N LEU A 176 8.96 10.55 -9.07
CA LEU A 176 7.77 10.26 -9.87
C LEU A 176 8.06 10.20 -11.36
N LEU A 177 8.88 11.13 -11.88
CA LEU A 177 9.31 11.09 -13.27
C LEU A 177 10.16 9.85 -13.57
N PHE A 178 11.04 9.46 -12.64
CA PHE A 178 11.77 8.20 -12.73
C PHE A 178 10.82 6.99 -12.72
N GLY A 179 9.80 6.97 -11.85
CA GLY A 179 8.78 5.92 -11.82
C GLY A 179 8.00 5.79 -13.12
N ILE A 180 7.67 6.92 -13.75
CA ILE A 180 7.03 6.97 -15.08
C ILE A 180 7.96 6.40 -16.15
N GLU A 181 9.22 6.82 -16.17
CA GLU A 181 10.24 6.32 -17.09
C GLU A 181 10.41 4.80 -16.98
N MET A 182 10.41 4.28 -15.75
CA MET A 182 10.51 2.84 -15.47
C MET A 182 9.19 2.09 -15.68
N ASP A 183 8.09 2.76 -16.04
CA ASP A 183 6.74 2.20 -16.19
C ASP A 183 6.31 1.36 -14.96
N VAL A 184 6.49 1.89 -13.75
CA VAL A 184 6.07 1.18 -12.53
C VAL A 184 4.55 0.95 -12.52
N ASP A 185 4.10 -0.05 -11.75
CA ASP A 185 2.68 -0.41 -11.70
C ASP A 185 1.90 0.48 -10.74
N TYR A 186 2.53 0.83 -9.61
CA TYR A 186 1.96 1.61 -8.52
C TYR A 186 2.93 2.70 -8.04
N VAL A 187 2.36 3.80 -7.56
CA VAL A 187 3.04 4.79 -6.71
C VAL A 187 2.37 4.78 -5.35
N ALA A 188 3.14 4.57 -4.27
CA ALA A 188 2.72 4.87 -2.92
C ALA A 188 3.11 6.31 -2.56
N ALA A 189 2.10 7.10 -2.27
CA ALA A 189 2.18 8.54 -2.05
C ALA A 189 2.23 8.82 -0.55
N SER A 190 3.38 9.25 -0.04
CA SER A 190 3.59 9.51 1.39
C SER A 190 2.89 10.78 1.85
N PHE A 191 2.51 10.81 3.13
CA PHE A 191 1.90 11.92 3.85
C PHE A 191 0.76 12.61 3.09
N VAL A 192 -0.15 11.83 2.47
CA VAL A 192 -1.34 12.40 1.83
C VAL A 192 -2.27 12.95 2.90
N ARG A 193 -2.60 14.24 2.81
CA ARG A 193 -3.40 14.96 3.82
C ARG A 193 -4.83 15.24 3.37
N ASN A 194 -5.05 15.43 2.08
CA ASN A 194 -6.34 15.82 1.54
C ASN A 194 -6.53 15.37 0.09
N ARG A 195 -7.71 15.64 -0.46
CA ARG A 195 -8.07 15.33 -1.85
C ARG A 195 -7.12 15.95 -2.88
N ASP A 196 -6.71 17.21 -2.67
CA ASP A 196 -5.95 17.99 -3.66
C ASP A 196 -4.52 17.46 -3.81
N ASP A 197 -3.93 16.90 -2.76
CA ASP A 197 -2.65 16.18 -2.81
C ASP A 197 -2.71 15.03 -3.84
N VAL A 198 -3.78 14.22 -3.80
CA VAL A 198 -3.98 13.09 -4.73
C VAL A 198 -4.24 13.57 -6.15
N ILE A 199 -5.02 14.63 -6.32
CA ILE A 199 -5.30 15.22 -7.64
C ILE A 199 -4.03 15.78 -8.26
N THR A 200 -3.20 16.48 -7.47
CA THR A 200 -1.94 17.05 -7.90
C THR A 200 -0.98 15.96 -8.39
N LEU A 201 -0.88 14.87 -7.62
CA LEU A 201 -0.10 13.70 -8.00
C LEU A 201 -0.62 13.05 -9.29
N ARG A 202 -1.94 12.83 -9.38
CA ARG A 202 -2.58 12.24 -10.56
C ARG A 202 -2.36 13.09 -11.81
N LYS A 203 -2.47 14.41 -11.69
CA LYS A 203 -2.20 15.36 -12.78
C LYS A 203 -0.75 15.24 -13.25
N LEU A 204 0.21 15.24 -12.33
CA LEU A 204 1.63 15.05 -12.65
C LEU A 204 1.86 13.75 -13.43
N LEU A 205 1.29 12.62 -12.96
CA LEU A 205 1.42 11.34 -13.66
C LEU A 205 0.84 11.42 -15.07
N VAL A 206 -0.39 11.91 -15.24
CA VAL A 206 -1.06 11.98 -16.54
C VAL A 206 -0.33 12.90 -17.52
N GLU A 207 0.10 14.08 -17.08
CA GLU A 207 0.80 15.05 -17.95
C GLU A 207 2.16 14.54 -18.45
N ASN A 208 2.73 13.53 -17.78
CA ASN A 208 4.03 12.96 -18.13
C ASN A 208 3.93 11.53 -18.71
N GLY A 209 2.73 11.03 -19.03
CA GLY A 209 2.52 9.70 -19.67
C GLY A 209 2.42 8.52 -18.71
N GLY A 210 2.20 8.79 -17.42
CA GLY A 210 2.00 7.81 -16.35
C GLY A 210 0.53 7.50 -16.04
N GLU A 211 -0.42 7.74 -16.95
CA GLU A 211 -1.86 7.68 -16.66
C GLU A 211 -2.36 6.28 -16.24
N ARG A 212 -1.58 5.23 -16.55
CA ARG A 212 -1.89 3.84 -16.15
C ARG A 212 -1.28 3.44 -14.82
N ILE A 213 -0.44 4.28 -14.20
CA ILE A 213 0.14 4.06 -12.87
C ILE A 213 -0.95 4.30 -11.82
N LYS A 214 -1.07 3.38 -10.87
CA LYS A 214 -2.08 3.44 -9.82
C LYS A 214 -1.55 4.15 -8.57
N ILE A 215 -2.36 5.01 -7.98
CA ILE A 215 -1.97 5.76 -6.77
C ILE A 215 -2.47 5.06 -5.52
N ILE A 216 -1.55 4.70 -4.64
CA ILE A 216 -1.81 4.21 -3.29
C ILE A 216 -1.52 5.37 -2.32
N SER A 217 -2.55 5.99 -1.74
CA SER A 217 -2.35 7.07 -0.77
C SER A 217 -2.00 6.49 0.60
N LYS A 218 -0.89 6.93 1.18
CA LYS A 218 -0.49 6.55 2.53
C LYS A 218 -1.14 7.49 3.53
N ILE A 219 -1.93 6.94 4.46
CA ILE A 219 -2.53 7.70 5.55
C ILE A 219 -1.58 7.61 6.74
N GLU A 220 -0.98 8.75 7.09
CA GLU A 220 0.14 8.84 8.03
C GLU A 220 -0.06 9.95 9.07
N SER A 221 -0.98 10.88 8.84
CA SER A 221 -1.26 12.03 9.72
C SER A 221 -2.71 12.08 10.20
N THR A 222 -2.96 12.88 11.25
CA THR A 222 -4.32 13.18 11.73
C THR A 222 -5.15 13.87 10.66
N GLU A 223 -4.58 14.83 9.92
CA GLU A 223 -5.25 15.52 8.80
C GLU A 223 -5.69 14.53 7.70
N GLY A 224 -4.80 13.62 7.30
CA GLY A 224 -5.13 12.58 6.31
C GLY A 224 -6.22 11.63 6.80
N LEU A 225 -6.30 11.39 8.11
CA LEU A 225 -7.38 10.60 8.71
C LEU A 225 -8.72 11.35 8.73
N GLU A 226 -8.71 12.65 9.01
CA GLU A 226 -9.92 13.49 9.01
C GLU A 226 -10.50 13.65 7.60
N ASN A 227 -9.63 13.81 6.60
CA ASN A 227 -9.99 13.93 5.19
C ASN A 227 -10.07 12.57 4.46
N PHE A 228 -10.07 11.46 5.20
CA PHE A 228 -9.91 10.13 4.62
C PHE A 228 -10.94 9.80 3.52
N GLU A 229 -12.21 10.19 3.68
CA GLU A 229 -13.26 9.86 2.69
C GLU A 229 -13.07 10.55 1.34
N GLU A 230 -12.53 11.77 1.31
CA GLU A 230 -12.24 12.48 0.06
C GLU A 230 -10.95 11.99 -0.60
N ILE A 231 -9.93 11.67 0.19
CA ILE A 231 -8.71 11.00 -0.29
C ILE A 231 -9.10 9.66 -0.93
N LEU A 232 -9.87 8.85 -0.19
CA LEU A 232 -10.32 7.54 -0.64
C LEU A 232 -11.05 7.63 -1.97
N LYS A 233 -11.82 8.68 -2.27
CA LYS A 233 -12.51 8.84 -3.56
C LYS A 233 -11.55 9.03 -4.74
N GLU A 234 -10.43 9.72 -4.55
CA GLU A 234 -9.47 10.04 -5.61
C GLU A 234 -8.32 9.02 -5.75
N SER A 235 -8.07 8.19 -4.74
CA SER A 235 -6.98 7.17 -4.77
C SER A 235 -7.38 5.89 -5.51
N ASP A 236 -6.41 5.10 -5.97
CA ASP A 236 -6.68 3.72 -6.46
C ASP A 236 -6.64 2.69 -5.32
N GLY A 237 -5.98 3.03 -4.21
CA GLY A 237 -5.92 2.26 -2.98
C GLY A 237 -5.36 3.10 -1.83
N ILE A 238 -5.38 2.51 -0.64
CA ILE A 238 -4.88 3.14 0.59
C ILE A 238 -3.85 2.22 1.24
N MET A 239 -2.79 2.82 1.77
CA MET A 239 -1.83 2.16 2.64
C MET A 239 -1.93 2.75 4.06
N ILE A 240 -2.09 1.88 5.04
CA ILE A 240 -2.12 2.22 6.46
C ILE A 240 -0.70 2.04 7.01
N ALA A 241 0.06 3.12 7.09
CA ALA A 241 1.42 3.09 7.66
C ALA A 241 1.34 3.29 9.18
N ARG A 242 1.34 2.17 9.90
CA ARG A 242 1.05 2.13 11.34
C ARG A 242 2.16 2.73 12.20
N GLY A 243 3.40 2.67 11.72
CA GLY A 243 4.56 3.32 12.33
C GLY A 243 4.36 4.83 12.36
N ASP A 244 4.24 5.45 11.19
CA ASP A 244 4.06 6.90 11.06
C ASP A 244 2.75 7.38 11.73
N MET A 245 1.64 6.69 11.48
CA MET A 245 0.36 7.01 12.11
C MET A 245 0.42 6.87 13.64
N GLY A 246 1.17 5.90 14.16
CA GLY A 246 1.35 5.68 15.60
C GLY A 246 2.13 6.78 16.31
N VAL A 247 2.84 7.63 15.57
CA VAL A 247 3.46 8.86 16.09
C VAL A 247 2.41 9.97 16.23
N GLU A 248 1.50 10.07 15.27
CA GLU A 248 0.51 11.15 15.16
C GLU A 248 -0.76 10.92 16.00
N VAL A 249 -1.15 9.66 16.26
CA VAL A 249 -2.37 9.33 17.01
C VAL A 249 -2.08 8.58 18.30
N PRO A 250 -2.92 8.72 19.34
CA PRO A 250 -2.81 7.90 20.55
C PRO A 250 -2.84 6.41 20.21
N PHE A 251 -1.83 5.65 20.67
CA PHE A 251 -1.61 4.24 20.29
C PHE A 251 -2.84 3.35 20.47
N GLN A 252 -3.67 3.61 21.49
CA GLN A 252 -4.88 2.84 21.78
C GLN A 252 -5.99 3.02 20.73
N ARG A 253 -5.94 4.07 19.91
CA ARG A 253 -6.90 4.31 18.81
C ARG A 253 -6.51 3.59 17.52
N LEU A 254 -5.22 3.28 17.34
CA LEU A 254 -4.66 2.76 16.09
C LEU A 254 -5.38 1.49 15.57
N PRO A 255 -5.70 0.48 16.40
CA PRO A 255 -6.42 -0.70 15.92
C PRO A 255 -7.82 -0.39 15.37
N GLY A 256 -8.52 0.56 15.98
CA GLY A 256 -9.86 0.98 15.53
C GLY A 256 -9.81 1.74 14.20
N ILE A 257 -8.80 2.59 14.02
CA ILE A 257 -8.56 3.35 12.79
C ILE A 257 -8.25 2.40 11.63
N GLN A 258 -7.31 1.46 11.81
CA GLN A 258 -6.98 0.44 10.80
C GLN A 258 -8.25 -0.30 10.33
N LYS A 259 -9.05 -0.83 11.27
CA LYS A 259 -10.30 -1.55 10.96
C LYS A 259 -11.27 -0.70 10.16
N ASN A 260 -11.38 0.58 10.49
CA ASN A 260 -12.25 1.51 9.78
C ASN A 260 -11.77 1.75 8.33
N ILE A 261 -10.49 2.11 8.16
CA ILE A 261 -9.89 2.38 6.84
C ILE A 261 -10.02 1.16 5.93
N ILE A 262 -9.66 -0.03 6.42
CA ILE A 262 -9.77 -1.27 5.66
C ILE A 262 -11.23 -1.46 5.22
N ARG A 263 -12.19 -1.42 6.15
CA ARG A 263 -13.62 -1.58 5.82
C ARG A 263 -14.09 -0.62 4.74
N ARG A 264 -13.74 0.66 4.84
CA ARG A 264 -14.12 1.70 3.86
C ARG A 264 -13.49 1.47 2.49
N CYS A 265 -12.24 1.01 2.44
CA CYS A 265 -11.60 0.60 1.19
C CYS A 265 -12.33 -0.56 0.53
N LEU A 266 -12.69 -1.61 1.28
CA LEU A 266 -13.49 -2.71 0.76
C LEU A 266 -14.85 -2.22 0.24
N GLN A 267 -15.57 -1.41 1.03
CA GLN A 267 -16.87 -0.86 0.61
C GLN A 267 -16.77 -0.02 -0.68
N SER A 268 -15.65 0.69 -0.89
CA SER A 268 -15.38 1.43 -2.13
C SER A 268 -14.84 0.56 -3.27
N GLY A 269 -14.48 -0.70 -2.98
CA GLY A 269 -13.81 -1.60 -3.91
C GLY A 269 -12.42 -1.11 -4.29
N LYS A 270 -11.68 -0.56 -3.32
CA LYS A 270 -10.30 -0.08 -3.44
C LYS A 270 -9.37 -0.95 -2.59
N LEU A 271 -8.10 -0.95 -2.95
CA LEU A 271 -7.08 -1.71 -2.23
C LEU A 271 -6.88 -1.12 -0.83
N ALA A 272 -6.68 -2.00 0.15
CA ALA A 272 -6.19 -1.65 1.47
C ALA A 272 -4.90 -2.42 1.74
N ILE A 273 -3.84 -1.71 2.12
CA ILE A 273 -2.53 -2.29 2.41
C ILE A 273 -2.19 -2.00 3.86
N THR A 274 -1.95 -3.04 4.65
CA THR A 274 -1.46 -2.88 6.03
C THR A 274 0.07 -2.91 6.02
N ALA A 275 0.70 -1.84 6.51
CA ALA A 275 2.14 -1.63 6.39
C ALA A 275 2.80 -1.32 7.74
N THR A 276 4.13 -1.52 7.79
CA THR A 276 5.06 -1.29 8.93
C THR A 276 4.76 -2.15 10.16
N GLN A 277 5.75 -2.42 11.02
CA GLN A 277 5.58 -3.17 12.28
C GLN A 277 4.89 -4.54 12.10
N MET A 278 5.08 -5.22 10.96
CA MET A 278 4.42 -6.49 10.70
C MET A 278 5.22 -7.65 11.33
N LEU A 279 6.45 -7.90 10.84
CA LEU A 279 7.33 -8.97 11.34
C LEU A 279 8.72 -8.40 11.69
N GLU A 280 8.76 -7.19 12.27
CA GLU A 280 9.97 -6.39 12.54
C GLU A 280 11.10 -7.20 13.21
N SER A 281 10.76 -8.07 14.17
CA SER A 281 11.73 -8.93 14.86
C SER A 281 12.51 -9.85 13.92
N MET A 282 11.96 -10.15 12.74
CA MET A 282 12.60 -10.98 11.71
C MET A 282 13.72 -10.27 10.93
N ILE A 283 13.95 -8.98 11.19
CA ILE A 283 15.19 -8.32 10.76
C ILE A 283 16.41 -9.05 11.36
N GLU A 284 16.31 -9.44 12.63
CA GLU A 284 17.41 -10.05 13.38
C GLU A 284 17.17 -11.53 13.71
N ASN A 285 15.91 -12.00 13.65
CA ASN A 285 15.54 -13.33 14.10
C ASN A 285 14.95 -14.19 12.97
N PRO A 286 15.18 -15.52 12.97
CA PRO A 286 14.65 -16.42 11.93
C PRO A 286 13.15 -16.72 12.08
N SER A 287 12.48 -16.21 13.12
CA SER A 287 11.07 -16.47 13.38
C SER A 287 10.41 -15.28 14.07
N PRO A 288 9.14 -14.97 13.77
CA PRO A 288 8.44 -13.85 14.36
C PRO A 288 7.95 -14.16 15.77
N THR A 289 7.66 -13.11 16.52
CA THR A 289 7.05 -13.20 17.84
C THR A 289 5.57 -13.59 17.75
N ARG A 290 5.02 -14.09 18.86
CA ARG A 290 3.57 -14.39 18.97
C ARG A 290 2.69 -13.15 18.77
N ALA A 291 3.17 -11.98 19.18
CA ALA A 291 2.47 -10.71 19.01
C ALA A 291 2.38 -10.34 17.52
N GLU A 292 3.49 -10.40 16.78
CA GLU A 292 3.54 -10.13 15.34
C GLU A 292 2.70 -11.12 14.53
N ILE A 293 2.74 -12.42 14.88
CA ILE A 293 1.88 -13.42 14.23
C ILE A 293 0.40 -13.05 14.38
N THR A 294 0.00 -12.66 15.60
CA THR A 294 -1.38 -12.28 15.90
C THR A 294 -1.78 -10.98 15.20
N ASP A 295 -0.85 -10.03 15.09
CA ASP A 295 -1.07 -8.75 14.42
C ASP A 295 -1.25 -8.91 12.91
N VAL A 296 -0.39 -9.68 12.24
CA VAL A 296 -0.54 -10.06 10.83
C VAL A 296 -1.88 -10.76 10.59
N ALA A 297 -2.23 -11.74 11.43
CA ALA A 297 -3.50 -12.46 11.31
C ALA A 297 -4.71 -11.52 11.47
N ASN A 298 -4.66 -10.56 12.39
CA ASN A 298 -5.72 -9.56 12.55
C ASN A 298 -5.86 -8.63 11.35
N ALA A 299 -4.75 -8.23 10.71
CA ALA A 299 -4.83 -7.46 9.46
C ALA A 299 -5.57 -8.23 8.35
N VAL A 300 -5.34 -9.55 8.27
CA VAL A 300 -6.07 -10.45 7.36
C VAL A 300 -7.54 -10.55 7.77
N PHE A 301 -7.85 -10.78 9.05
CA PHE A 301 -9.23 -10.82 9.57
C PHE A 301 -10.01 -9.53 9.31
N ASP A 302 -9.33 -8.39 9.34
CA ASP A 302 -9.91 -7.08 9.03
C ASP A 302 -10.26 -6.92 7.54
N GLY A 303 -9.73 -7.79 6.68
CA GLY A 303 -10.02 -7.85 5.26
C GLY A 303 -8.98 -7.15 4.37
N THR A 304 -7.78 -6.89 4.89
CA THR A 304 -6.72 -6.22 4.14
C THR A 304 -6.46 -6.90 2.80
N SER A 305 -6.17 -6.11 1.76
CA SER A 305 -5.88 -6.66 0.43
C SER A 305 -4.45 -7.18 0.35
N ALA A 306 -3.54 -6.49 1.03
CA ALA A 306 -2.15 -6.85 1.09
C ALA A 306 -1.51 -6.47 2.43
N ILE A 307 -0.43 -7.18 2.75
CA ILE A 307 0.44 -6.96 3.90
C ILE A 307 1.86 -6.69 3.40
N MET A 308 2.58 -5.79 4.07
CA MET A 308 3.86 -5.27 3.58
C MET A 308 5.01 -5.52 4.55
N LEU A 309 6.11 -6.07 4.03
CA LEU A 309 7.40 -6.17 4.69
C LEU A 309 8.28 -4.96 4.31
N SER A 310 8.89 -4.35 5.32
CA SER A 310 9.74 -3.17 5.24
C SER A 310 11.21 -3.55 5.42
N GLY A 311 11.77 -3.34 6.62
CA GLY A 311 13.16 -3.65 6.94
C GLY A 311 13.47 -5.14 6.83
N GLU A 312 12.47 -5.98 7.09
CA GLU A 312 12.58 -7.45 7.12
C GLU A 312 13.15 -8.00 5.81
N THR A 313 12.68 -7.48 4.67
CA THR A 313 13.14 -7.92 3.34
C THR A 313 14.18 -6.98 2.73
N ALA A 314 14.26 -5.72 3.17
CA ALA A 314 15.19 -4.76 2.59
C ALA A 314 16.62 -4.92 3.14
N ALA A 315 16.76 -5.05 4.46
CA ALA A 315 18.05 -5.08 5.15
C ALA A 315 18.16 -6.18 6.22
N GLY A 316 17.09 -6.95 6.44
CA GLY A 316 17.06 -8.03 7.42
C GLY A 316 17.94 -9.22 7.05
N SER A 317 18.28 -10.02 8.06
CA SER A 317 19.10 -11.22 7.94
C SER A 317 18.35 -12.41 7.36
N TYR A 318 17.01 -12.38 7.39
CA TYR A 318 16.13 -13.50 7.03
C TYR A 318 15.02 -13.08 6.04
N PRO A 319 15.37 -12.47 4.88
CA PRO A 319 14.38 -11.86 3.99
C PRO A 319 13.43 -12.91 3.37
N VAL A 320 13.94 -14.09 3.01
CA VAL A 320 13.12 -15.15 2.38
C VAL A 320 12.20 -15.81 3.42
N GLU A 321 12.72 -16.04 4.61
CA GLU A 321 11.98 -16.60 5.73
C GLU A 321 10.88 -15.66 6.20
N ALA A 322 11.11 -14.34 6.20
CA ALA A 322 10.09 -13.34 6.51
C ALA A 322 8.92 -13.40 5.53
N VAL A 323 9.19 -13.50 4.22
CA VAL A 323 8.13 -13.70 3.20
C VAL A 323 7.40 -15.01 3.43
N ALA A 324 8.13 -16.11 3.64
CA ALA A 324 7.53 -17.42 3.87
C ALA A 324 6.66 -17.46 5.14
N ALA A 325 7.09 -16.81 6.22
CA ALA A 325 6.33 -16.68 7.45
C ALA A 325 5.06 -15.86 7.23
N MET A 326 5.18 -14.68 6.60
CA MET A 326 4.05 -13.82 6.24
C MET A 326 3.00 -14.60 5.42
N ASN A 327 3.46 -15.39 4.45
CA ASN A 327 2.62 -16.21 3.59
C ASN A 327 1.85 -17.28 4.39
N LYS A 328 2.55 -18.00 5.27
CA LYS A 328 1.96 -19.05 6.12
C LYS A 328 0.92 -18.50 7.07
N ILE A 329 1.21 -17.36 7.70
CA ILE A 329 0.27 -16.70 8.61
C ILE A 329 -0.98 -16.26 7.86
N ALA A 330 -0.82 -15.62 6.69
CA ALA A 330 -1.95 -15.18 5.88
C ALA A 330 -2.84 -16.33 5.41
N MET A 331 -2.26 -17.43 4.94
CA MET A 331 -3.02 -18.61 4.53
C MET A 331 -3.77 -19.24 5.70
N GLN A 332 -3.13 -19.37 6.87
CA GLN A 332 -3.80 -19.92 8.04
C GLN A 332 -4.94 -19.01 8.51
N ALA A 333 -4.74 -17.69 8.54
CA ALA A 333 -5.79 -16.74 8.89
C ALA A 333 -6.96 -16.76 7.89
N GLU A 334 -6.70 -16.95 6.60
CA GLU A 334 -7.75 -17.12 5.58
C GLU A 334 -8.55 -18.41 5.77
N ASP A 335 -7.90 -19.51 6.18
CA ASP A 335 -8.57 -20.78 6.46
C ASP A 335 -9.38 -20.72 7.77
N ASP A 336 -8.87 -19.99 8.77
CA ASP A 336 -9.53 -19.76 10.07
C ASP A 336 -10.70 -18.78 9.98
N MET A 337 -10.79 -17.97 8.91
CA MET A 337 -11.91 -17.05 8.71
C MET A 337 -13.23 -17.82 8.68
N PRO A 338 -14.19 -17.48 9.56
CA PRO A 338 -15.52 -18.06 9.51
C PRO A 338 -16.15 -17.89 8.13
N LYS A 339 -16.48 -19.02 7.49
CA LYS A 339 -17.00 -19.10 6.11
C LYS A 339 -18.27 -18.27 5.86
N ASN A 340 -18.95 -17.83 6.93
CA ASN A 340 -20.19 -17.06 6.90
C ASN A 340 -20.07 -15.60 7.39
N LEU A 341 -18.89 -15.12 7.83
CA LEU A 341 -18.74 -13.72 8.25
C LEU A 341 -18.90 -12.73 7.09
N ASN A 342 -18.59 -13.13 5.85
CA ASN A 342 -18.79 -12.30 4.66
C ASN A 342 -20.28 -12.15 4.29
N ALA A 343 -21.19 -12.91 4.90
CA ALA A 343 -22.63 -12.76 4.77
C ALA A 343 -23.23 -11.70 5.72
N THR A 344 -22.50 -11.29 6.77
CA THR A 344 -22.98 -10.28 7.72
C THR A 344 -22.68 -8.86 7.24
N GLN A 345 -23.68 -8.26 6.58
CA GLN A 345 -24.05 -6.84 6.40
C GLN A 345 -23.00 -5.72 6.17
N ASN A 346 -21.75 -5.82 6.60
CA ASN A 346 -20.81 -4.70 6.68
C ASN A 346 -20.12 -4.31 5.36
N TYR A 347 -20.22 -5.12 4.31
CA TYR A 347 -19.49 -4.90 3.04
C TYR A 347 -20.38 -4.53 1.85
N ARG A 348 -21.70 -4.42 2.07
CA ARG A 348 -22.72 -4.20 1.04
C ARG A 348 -23.17 -2.75 0.96
N GLU A 349 -22.22 -1.80 0.90
CA GLU A 349 -22.60 -0.50 0.35
C GLU A 349 -22.96 -0.71 -1.12
N MET A 350 -24.26 -0.70 -1.37
CA MET A 350 -24.90 -0.86 -2.67
C MET A 350 -25.52 0.48 -3.03
N ASN A 351 -24.96 1.15 -4.02
CA ASN A 351 -25.61 2.27 -4.69
C ASN A 351 -26.43 1.70 -5.87
N SER A 352 -27.72 2.04 -5.96
CA SER A 352 -28.59 1.61 -7.05
C SER A 352 -28.13 2.08 -8.43
N GLU A 353 -27.31 3.14 -8.48
CA GLU A 353 -26.73 3.68 -9.72
C GLU A 353 -25.45 2.94 -10.15
N ASP A 354 -24.85 2.15 -9.25
CA ASP A 354 -23.59 1.42 -9.52
C ASP A 354 -23.88 0.01 -10.03
N VAL A 355 -24.22 -0.08 -11.33
CA VAL A 355 -24.52 -1.34 -12.04
C VAL A 355 -23.38 -2.34 -11.89
N THR A 356 -22.12 -1.88 -11.98
CA THR A 356 -20.93 -2.74 -11.85
C THR A 356 -20.87 -3.40 -10.48
N ASN A 357 -21.19 -2.69 -9.40
CA ASN A 357 -21.28 -3.28 -8.06
C ASN A 357 -22.34 -4.38 -8.00
N ALA A 358 -23.53 -4.13 -8.56
CA ALA A 358 -24.64 -5.06 -8.53
C ALA A 358 -24.32 -6.34 -9.31
N VAL A 359 -23.75 -6.18 -10.50
CA VAL A 359 -23.32 -7.30 -11.35
C VAL A 359 -22.20 -8.09 -10.69
N GLY A 360 -21.20 -7.42 -10.13
CA GLY A 360 -20.13 -8.07 -9.36
C GLY A 360 -20.66 -8.86 -8.17
N HIS A 361 -21.62 -8.29 -7.42
CA HIS A 361 -22.26 -8.95 -6.29
C HIS A 361 -22.99 -10.21 -6.75
N SER A 362 -23.85 -10.07 -7.77
CA SER A 362 -24.62 -11.19 -8.33
C SER A 362 -23.71 -12.29 -8.89
N ALA A 363 -22.60 -11.95 -9.53
CA ALA A 363 -21.64 -12.94 -10.03
C ALA A 363 -20.97 -13.72 -8.88
N CYS A 364 -20.55 -13.02 -7.82
CA CYS A 364 -19.97 -13.68 -6.64
C CYS A 364 -20.97 -14.58 -5.91
N THR A 365 -22.22 -14.13 -5.76
CA THR A 365 -23.30 -14.94 -5.17
C THR A 365 -23.59 -16.16 -6.03
N LEU A 366 -23.80 -15.96 -7.34
CA LEU A 366 -24.07 -17.04 -8.28
C LEU A 366 -22.97 -18.11 -8.27
N ALA A 367 -21.71 -17.69 -8.23
CA ALA A 367 -20.57 -18.59 -8.18
C ALA A 367 -20.57 -19.48 -6.92
N GLY A 368 -20.95 -18.91 -5.78
CA GLY A 368 -21.13 -19.66 -4.54
C GLY A 368 -22.30 -20.66 -4.63
N ASP A 369 -23.46 -20.21 -5.12
CA ASP A 369 -24.69 -21.01 -5.19
C ASP A 369 -24.54 -22.24 -6.09
N ILE A 370 -23.85 -22.10 -7.22
CA ILE A 370 -23.64 -23.20 -8.17
C ILE A 370 -22.36 -23.98 -7.92
N LYS A 371 -21.59 -23.62 -6.88
CA LYS A 371 -20.25 -24.17 -6.58
C LYS A 371 -19.33 -24.11 -7.82
N ALA A 372 -19.25 -22.94 -8.45
CA ALA A 372 -18.36 -22.72 -9.58
C ALA A 372 -16.90 -22.95 -9.19
N GLY A 373 -16.11 -23.51 -10.10
CA GLY A 373 -14.67 -23.69 -9.92
C GLY A 373 -13.92 -22.35 -9.91
N ALA A 374 -14.38 -21.38 -10.72
CA ALA A 374 -13.81 -20.04 -10.77
C ALA A 374 -14.83 -18.96 -11.16
N ILE A 375 -14.50 -17.71 -10.81
CA ILE A 375 -15.09 -16.49 -11.35
C ILE A 375 -14.08 -15.90 -12.35
N MET A 376 -14.41 -15.89 -13.64
CA MET A 376 -13.56 -15.31 -14.69
C MET A 376 -13.97 -13.85 -14.97
N ALA A 377 -13.16 -12.92 -14.48
CA ALA A 377 -13.32 -11.49 -14.68
C ALA A 377 -12.48 -11.03 -15.88
N ILE A 378 -13.13 -10.86 -17.04
CA ILE A 378 -12.48 -10.32 -18.24
C ILE A 378 -12.29 -8.81 -18.03
N THR A 379 -11.05 -8.32 -18.18
CA THR A 379 -10.72 -6.95 -17.78
C THR A 379 -9.59 -6.33 -18.59
N LYS A 380 -9.75 -5.04 -18.90
CA LYS A 380 -8.74 -4.20 -19.58
C LYS A 380 -7.82 -3.45 -18.61
N THR A 381 -8.36 -3.02 -17.47
CA THR A 381 -7.66 -2.15 -16.49
C THR A 381 -7.63 -2.74 -15.08
N GLY A 382 -8.11 -3.96 -14.91
CA GLY A 382 -8.29 -4.63 -13.62
C GLY A 382 -9.62 -4.32 -12.92
N TYR A 383 -10.40 -3.34 -13.40
CA TYR A 383 -11.61 -2.86 -12.73
C TYR A 383 -12.63 -3.97 -12.41
N THR A 384 -13.01 -4.82 -13.38
CA THR A 384 -13.94 -5.94 -13.17
C THR A 384 -13.48 -6.86 -12.03
N ALA A 385 -12.21 -7.30 -12.06
CA ALA A 385 -11.64 -8.21 -11.07
C ALA A 385 -11.61 -7.58 -9.68
N ARG A 386 -11.22 -6.30 -9.57
CA ARG A 386 -11.23 -5.54 -8.31
C ARG A 386 -12.64 -5.46 -7.71
N ARG A 387 -13.64 -5.19 -8.55
CA ARG A 387 -15.05 -5.06 -8.12
C ARG A 387 -15.63 -6.37 -7.62
N MET A 388 -15.16 -7.50 -8.14
CA MET A 388 -15.49 -8.82 -7.59
C MET A 388 -14.71 -9.14 -6.32
N SER A 389 -13.42 -8.80 -6.30
CA SER A 389 -12.53 -8.99 -5.15
C SER A 389 -13.08 -8.35 -3.88
N LYS A 390 -13.70 -7.16 -4.01
CA LYS A 390 -14.41 -6.46 -2.93
C LYS A 390 -15.35 -7.36 -2.13
N PHE A 391 -16.08 -8.27 -2.78
CA PHE A 391 -17.07 -9.12 -2.12
C PHE A 391 -16.46 -10.31 -1.36
N ARG A 392 -15.13 -10.45 -1.42
CA ARG A 392 -14.35 -11.49 -0.76
C ARG A 392 -14.93 -12.90 -0.97
N PRO A 393 -15.21 -13.32 -2.23
CA PRO A 393 -15.80 -14.63 -2.49
C PRO A 393 -14.86 -15.75 -2.06
N ASN A 394 -15.46 -16.89 -1.70
CA ASN A 394 -14.70 -18.12 -1.45
C ASN A 394 -14.14 -18.69 -2.75
N THR A 395 -14.91 -18.62 -3.83
CA THR A 395 -14.53 -19.02 -5.19
C THR A 395 -13.33 -18.19 -5.69
N PRO A 396 -12.31 -18.83 -6.29
CA PRO A 396 -11.20 -18.14 -6.93
C PRO A 396 -11.66 -17.14 -7.98
N ILE A 397 -11.04 -15.96 -8.01
CA ILE A 397 -11.26 -14.96 -9.06
C ILE A 397 -10.08 -15.05 -10.03
N VAL A 398 -10.35 -15.21 -11.32
CA VAL A 398 -9.34 -15.11 -12.37
C VAL A 398 -9.53 -13.78 -13.10
N GLY A 399 -8.52 -12.92 -13.03
CA GLY A 399 -8.50 -11.68 -13.80
C GLY A 399 -7.89 -11.95 -15.16
N LEU A 400 -8.74 -12.15 -16.17
CA LEU A 400 -8.32 -12.46 -17.54
C LEU A 400 -8.08 -11.16 -18.31
N THR A 401 -6.88 -10.98 -18.86
CA THR A 401 -6.52 -9.74 -19.57
C THR A 401 -5.57 -10.00 -20.73
N ALA A 402 -5.62 -9.12 -21.73
CA ALA A 402 -4.65 -9.09 -22.84
C ALA A 402 -3.56 -8.02 -22.65
N TYR A 403 -3.54 -7.34 -21.50
CA TYR A 403 -2.66 -6.20 -21.24
C TYR A 403 -1.67 -6.53 -20.14
N GLU A 404 -0.38 -6.62 -20.47
CA GLU A 404 0.70 -7.01 -19.56
C GLU A 404 0.78 -6.14 -18.30
N LYS A 405 0.65 -4.82 -18.44
CA LYS A 405 0.58 -3.91 -17.28
C LYS A 405 -0.58 -4.24 -16.33
N THR A 406 -1.74 -4.60 -16.88
CA THR A 406 -2.88 -5.02 -16.05
C THR A 406 -2.63 -6.39 -15.43
N PHE A 407 -2.01 -7.32 -16.14
CA PHE A 407 -1.63 -8.62 -15.61
C PHE A 407 -0.74 -8.50 -14.37
N HIS A 408 0.25 -7.61 -14.39
CA HIS A 408 1.09 -7.33 -13.21
C HIS A 408 0.33 -6.58 -12.11
N GLN A 409 -0.46 -5.56 -12.45
CA GLN A 409 -1.28 -4.83 -11.45
C GLN A 409 -2.24 -5.77 -10.70
N LEU A 410 -2.87 -6.73 -11.39
CA LEU A 410 -3.76 -7.70 -10.75
C LEU A 410 -3.06 -8.55 -9.67
N ALA A 411 -1.72 -8.61 -9.64
CA ALA A 411 -0.96 -9.30 -8.60
C ALA A 411 -1.22 -8.73 -7.19
N LEU A 412 -1.64 -7.46 -7.08
CA LEU A 412 -1.97 -6.80 -5.81
C LEU A 412 -3.46 -6.90 -5.42
N GLU A 413 -4.33 -7.35 -6.33
CA GLU A 413 -5.77 -7.47 -6.06
C GLU A 413 -6.09 -8.72 -5.22
N TRP A 414 -6.74 -8.54 -4.07
CA TRP A 414 -7.04 -9.64 -3.14
C TRP A 414 -7.79 -10.79 -3.83
N GLY A 415 -7.33 -12.03 -3.64
CA GLY A 415 -8.01 -13.23 -4.14
C GLY A 415 -8.03 -13.38 -5.66
N VAL A 416 -7.40 -12.46 -6.41
CA VAL A 416 -7.32 -12.53 -7.87
C VAL A 416 -6.09 -13.32 -8.30
N ILE A 417 -6.29 -14.24 -9.24
CA ILE A 417 -5.26 -14.95 -10.00
C ILE A 417 -5.15 -14.24 -11.35
N PRO A 418 -4.05 -13.53 -11.63
CA PRO A 418 -3.86 -12.90 -12.93
C PRO A 418 -3.67 -13.96 -14.01
N SER A 419 -4.36 -13.81 -15.14
CA SER A 419 -4.18 -14.67 -16.32
C SER A 419 -4.11 -13.81 -17.58
N ILE A 420 -3.10 -14.06 -18.40
CA ILE A 420 -2.86 -13.34 -19.65
C ILE A 420 -3.29 -14.19 -20.85
N ILE A 421 -3.93 -13.56 -21.82
CA ILE A 421 -4.30 -14.13 -23.12
C ILE A 421 -3.93 -13.18 -24.26
N ASP A 422 -3.91 -13.69 -25.48
CA ASP A 422 -3.80 -12.84 -26.67
C ASP A 422 -5.02 -11.92 -26.82
N ARG A 423 -4.83 -10.81 -27.53
CA ARG A 423 -5.91 -9.86 -27.78
C ARG A 423 -6.89 -10.43 -28.81
N HIS A 424 -8.16 -10.40 -28.45
CA HIS A 424 -9.30 -10.80 -29.29
C HIS A 424 -10.40 -9.74 -29.23
N ASP A 425 -11.13 -9.58 -30.32
CA ASP A 425 -12.23 -8.61 -30.43
C ASP A 425 -13.61 -9.29 -30.23
N ASP A 426 -13.66 -10.62 -30.28
CA ASP A 426 -14.87 -11.42 -30.10
C ASP A 426 -14.96 -12.02 -28.69
N LEU A 427 -16.11 -11.83 -28.04
CA LEU A 427 -16.32 -12.31 -26.67
C LEU A 427 -16.34 -13.84 -26.59
N GLU A 428 -16.91 -14.55 -27.58
CA GLU A 428 -16.95 -16.01 -27.54
C GLU A 428 -15.53 -16.58 -27.67
N GLU A 429 -14.68 -16.00 -28.51
CA GLU A 429 -13.26 -16.38 -28.61
C GLU A 429 -12.50 -16.13 -27.30
N ILE A 430 -12.70 -14.96 -26.67
CA ILE A 430 -12.09 -14.64 -25.36
C ILE A 430 -12.53 -15.66 -24.30
N ILE A 431 -13.83 -15.98 -24.24
CA ILE A 431 -14.37 -16.94 -23.28
C ILE A 431 -13.78 -18.33 -23.51
N SER A 432 -13.78 -18.81 -24.75
CA SER A 432 -13.25 -20.12 -25.10
C SER A 432 -11.77 -20.24 -24.73
N LYS A 433 -10.94 -19.27 -25.15
CA LYS A 433 -9.51 -19.26 -24.85
C LYS A 433 -9.23 -19.07 -23.37
N GLY A 434 -10.03 -18.25 -22.69
CA GLY A 434 -9.98 -18.09 -21.24
C GLY A 434 -10.21 -19.42 -20.52
N ILE A 435 -11.26 -20.17 -20.88
CA ILE A 435 -11.54 -21.48 -20.29
C ILE A 435 -10.39 -22.47 -20.57
N SER A 436 -9.90 -22.55 -21.80
CA SER A 436 -8.73 -23.38 -22.14
C SER A 436 -7.52 -23.05 -21.29
N ARG A 437 -7.22 -21.76 -21.11
CA ARG A 437 -6.11 -21.29 -20.28
C ARG A 437 -6.25 -21.69 -18.81
N LEU A 438 -7.46 -21.62 -18.25
CA LEU A 438 -7.74 -22.01 -16.87
C LEU A 438 -7.58 -23.53 -16.67
N LEU A 439 -7.92 -24.34 -17.68
CA LEU A 439 -7.67 -25.78 -17.68
C LEU A 439 -6.16 -26.10 -17.77
N GLU A 440 -5.42 -25.43 -18.66
CA GLU A 440 -3.97 -25.60 -18.83
C GLU A 440 -3.15 -25.23 -17.57
N THR A 441 -3.69 -24.33 -16.76
CA THR A 441 -3.02 -23.81 -15.55
C THR A 441 -3.53 -24.46 -14.26
N ASP A 442 -4.32 -25.54 -14.38
CA ASP A 442 -4.90 -26.29 -13.27
C ASP A 442 -5.70 -25.41 -12.28
N VAL A 443 -6.27 -24.30 -12.76
CA VAL A 443 -7.13 -23.42 -11.95
C VAL A 443 -8.53 -24.02 -11.81
N ILE A 444 -8.99 -24.72 -12.85
CA ILE A 444 -10.26 -25.46 -12.90
C ILE A 444 -10.04 -26.83 -13.54
N GLU A 445 -10.98 -27.75 -13.32
CA GLU A 445 -11.02 -29.07 -13.96
C GLU A 445 -12.11 -29.16 -15.05
N ALA A 446 -11.99 -30.14 -15.95
CA ALA A 446 -13.02 -30.40 -16.95
C ALA A 446 -14.35 -30.80 -16.26
N GLY A 447 -15.44 -30.13 -16.65
CA GLY A 447 -16.76 -30.28 -16.01
C GLY A 447 -17.07 -29.20 -14.96
N ASP A 448 -16.10 -28.40 -14.53
CA ASP A 448 -16.35 -27.28 -13.63
C ASP A 448 -17.22 -26.21 -14.29
N LYS A 449 -18.01 -25.52 -13.47
CA LYS A 449 -18.73 -24.31 -13.91
C LYS A 449 -17.85 -23.09 -13.70
N VAL A 450 -17.86 -22.18 -14.66
CA VAL A 450 -17.17 -20.89 -14.60
C VAL A 450 -18.21 -19.78 -14.67
N VAL A 451 -18.21 -18.88 -13.69
CA VAL A 451 -19.01 -17.65 -13.75
C VAL A 451 -18.17 -16.57 -14.41
N ILE A 452 -18.63 -16.07 -15.53
CA ILE A 452 -17.92 -15.12 -16.39
C ILE A 452 -18.56 -13.76 -16.24
N SER A 453 -17.74 -12.71 -16.13
CA SER A 453 -18.24 -11.33 -16.19
C SER A 453 -17.27 -10.42 -16.92
N CYS A 454 -17.86 -9.46 -17.63
CA CYS A 454 -17.15 -8.47 -18.42
C CYS A 454 -18.01 -7.20 -18.55
N GLY A 455 -17.38 -6.15 -19.08
CA GLY A 455 -18.07 -4.96 -19.55
C GLY A 455 -18.30 -5.02 -21.05
N MET A 456 -19.51 -4.69 -21.50
CA MET A 456 -19.82 -4.46 -22.90
C MET A 456 -20.13 -2.97 -23.15
N PRO A 457 -19.52 -2.35 -24.18
CA PRO A 457 -18.53 -2.91 -25.12
C PRO A 457 -17.17 -3.27 -24.47
N LEU A 458 -16.49 -4.33 -24.96
CA LEU A 458 -15.31 -4.94 -24.32
C LEU A 458 -14.11 -4.02 -24.09
N ASP A 459 -13.88 -3.07 -24.99
CA ASP A 459 -12.67 -2.25 -24.96
C ASP A 459 -12.88 -0.89 -24.25
N VAL A 460 -14.06 -0.72 -23.63
CA VAL A 460 -14.42 0.45 -22.81
C VAL A 460 -14.10 0.14 -21.34
N PRO A 461 -13.22 0.90 -20.67
CA PRO A 461 -12.92 0.67 -19.25
C PRO A 461 -14.06 1.16 -18.34
N GLY A 462 -14.12 0.60 -17.13
CA GLY A 462 -14.99 1.12 -16.06
C GLY A 462 -16.44 0.61 -16.08
N ASN A 463 -16.81 -0.26 -17.02
CA ASN A 463 -18.11 -0.92 -17.05
C ASN A 463 -17.97 -2.42 -16.74
N THR A 464 -18.95 -2.97 -16.03
CA THR A 464 -19.15 -4.42 -15.90
C THR A 464 -20.66 -4.64 -15.84
N ASN A 465 -21.20 -5.30 -16.86
CA ASN A 465 -22.65 -5.37 -17.07
C ASN A 465 -23.16 -6.76 -17.53
N ILE A 466 -22.28 -7.76 -17.63
CA ILE A 466 -22.65 -9.12 -18.04
C ILE A 466 -22.30 -10.13 -16.95
N ILE A 467 -23.16 -11.14 -16.81
CA ILE A 467 -22.89 -12.39 -16.10
C ILE A 467 -23.29 -13.54 -17.01
N ARG A 468 -22.39 -14.51 -17.19
CA ARG A 468 -22.65 -15.75 -17.94
C ARG A 468 -22.11 -16.93 -17.16
N VAL A 469 -22.73 -18.09 -17.31
CA VAL A 469 -22.24 -19.35 -16.74
C VAL A 469 -21.90 -20.27 -17.89
N GLU A 470 -20.70 -20.82 -17.86
CA GLU A 470 -20.25 -21.84 -18.80
C GLU A 470 -19.75 -23.08 -18.07
N THR A 471 -19.78 -24.22 -18.75
CA THR A 471 -19.16 -25.46 -18.25
C THR A 471 -17.86 -25.69 -19.00
N ALA A 472 -16.76 -25.88 -18.27
CA ALA A 472 -15.47 -26.18 -18.85
C ALA A 472 -15.52 -27.52 -19.58
N ARG A 473 -15.27 -27.49 -20.90
CA ARG A 473 -15.18 -28.66 -21.77
C ARG A 473 -13.81 -28.66 -22.44
N ILE A 474 -13.27 -29.86 -22.66
CA ILE A 474 -12.00 -30.08 -23.36
C ILE A 474 -12.21 -29.85 -24.86
#